data_AF-A0A835BH46-F1
#
_entry.id   AF-A0A835BH46-F1
#
_cell.length_a   1.000
_cell.length_b   1.000
_cell.length_c   1.000
_cell.angle_alpha   90.00
_cell.angle_beta   90.00
_cell.angle_gamma   90.00
#
_symmetry.space_group_name_H-M   'P 1'
#
loop_
_entity.id
_entity.type
_entity.pdbx_description
1 polymer ?
#
loop_
_entity_poly.entity_id
_entity_poly.type
_entity_poly.pdbx_seq_one_letter_code
_entity_poly.pdbx_strand_id
1 'polypeptide(L)' 'MREKIVMIFCQKAKCVSISDCYCCLSQKPEVCYNTMEFCRSNCPVCDPVCRPPVQRVVEDISAITCYN' A
#
# COMPACT_ATOMS: atom_id res chain seq x y z
N MET A 1 -30.38 -1.89 4.13
CA MET A 1 -29.14 -2.59 3.69
C MET A 1 -27.96 -1.70 4.03
N ARG A 2 -26.83 -2.23 4.50
CA ARG A 2 -25.63 -1.44 4.83
C ARG A 2 -24.61 -1.68 3.71
N GLU A 3 -24.29 -0.65 2.94
CA GLU A 3 -23.24 -0.74 1.93
C GLU A 3 -21.87 -0.74 2.60
N LYS A 4 -20.96 -1.60 2.12
CA LYS A 4 -19.59 -1.70 2.63
C LYS A 4 -18.64 -1.14 1.57
N ILE A 5 -18.05 0.01 1.85
CA ILE A 5 -16.97 0.58 1.06
C ILE A 5 -15.65 -0.02 1.56
N VAL A 6 -14.80 -0.45 0.62
CA VAL A 6 -13.46 -0.98 0.91
C VAL A 6 -12.41 -0.18 0.14
N MET A 7 -11.25 0.02 0.76
CA MET A 7 -10.09 0.64 0.11
C MET A 7 -9.03 -0.43 -0.15
N ILE A 8 -8.50 -0.48 -1.36
CA ILE A 8 -7.41 -1.37 -1.75
C ILE A 8 -6.32 -0.51 -2.39
N PHE A 9 -5.10 -0.59 -1.88
CA PHE A 9 -4.00 0.27 -2.31
C PHE A 9 -3.15 -0.40 -3.38
N CYS A 10 -3.19 0.20 -4.57
CA CYS A 10 -2.47 -0.21 -5.77
C CYS A 10 -1.59 0.95 -6.26
N GLN A 11 -0.28 0.84 -6.06
CA GLN A 11 0.67 1.85 -6.50
C GLN A 11 1.12 1.55 -7.92
N LYS A 12 1.02 2.54 -8.81
CA LYS A 12 1.59 2.44 -10.16
C LYS A 12 3.11 2.58 -10.08
N ALA A 13 3.85 1.63 -10.65
CA ALA A 13 5.30 1.59 -10.66
C ALA A 13 5.85 1.23 -12.05
N LYS A 14 7.15 1.42 -12.25
CA LYS A 14 7.86 0.96 -13.45
C LYS A 14 8.47 -0.41 -13.18
N CYS A 15 8.00 -1.44 -13.87
CA CYS A 15 8.56 -2.79 -13.80
C CYS A 15 9.55 -3.03 -14.94
N VAL A 16 10.57 -3.86 -14.68
CA VAL A 16 11.73 -4.06 -15.58
C VAL A 16 11.34 -4.66 -16.94
N SER A 17 10.28 -5.46 -16.99
CA SER A 17 9.91 -6.28 -18.15
C SER A 17 8.56 -5.92 -18.76
N ILE A 18 7.77 -5.10 -18.08
CA ILE A 18 6.36 -4.84 -18.40
C ILE A 18 6.19 -3.35 -18.21
N SER A 19 5.67 -2.67 -19.23
CA SER A 19 5.05 -1.34 -19.10
C SER A 19 4.33 -1.20 -17.75
N ASP A 20 4.30 0.01 -17.19
CA ASP A 20 3.53 0.40 -15.99
C ASP A 20 2.82 -0.75 -15.24
N CYS A 21 3.38 -1.18 -14.12
CA CYS A 21 2.82 -2.21 -13.25
C CYS A 21 2.12 -1.59 -12.04
N TYR A 22 1.35 -2.40 -11.30
CA TYR A 22 0.57 -1.99 -10.14
C TYR A 22 0.86 -2.89 -8.95
N CYS A 23 1.41 -2.31 -7.88
CA CYS A 23 1.95 -3.04 -6.74
C CYS A 23 1.13 -2.82 -5.45
N CYS A 24 1.04 -3.85 -4.61
CA CYS A 24 0.36 -3.79 -3.32
C CYS A 24 1.20 -2.98 -2.31
N LEU A 25 0.72 -1.79 -1.93
CA LEU A 25 1.39 -0.92 -0.95
C LEU A 25 1.48 -1.50 0.46
N SER A 26 0.51 -2.33 0.83
CA SER A 26 0.35 -2.85 2.20
C SER A 26 1.02 -4.21 2.43
N GLN A 27 1.71 -4.79 1.43
CA GLN A 27 2.35 -6.10 1.53
C GLN A 27 3.87 -6.01 1.36
N LYS A 28 4.59 -6.84 2.15
CA LYS A 28 6.02 -7.10 2.00
C LYS A 28 6.25 -8.61 1.94
N PRO A 29 7.00 -9.16 0.97
CA PRO A 29 7.61 -8.47 -0.17
C PRO A 29 6.56 -7.83 -1.10
N GLU A 30 6.96 -6.82 -1.86
CA GLU A 30 6.06 -6.09 -2.75
C GLU A 30 5.57 -7.03 -3.85
N VAL A 31 4.24 -7.17 -3.98
CA VAL A 31 3.60 -7.99 -5.01
C VAL A 31 3.01 -7.07 -6.08
N CYS A 32 3.42 -7.26 -7.33
CA CYS A 32 3.03 -6.43 -8.46
C CYS A 32 2.26 -7.22 -9.52
N TYR A 33 1.33 -6.53 -10.17
CA TYR A 33 0.50 -7.05 -11.23
C TYR A 33 0.55 -6.15 -12.47
N ASN A 34 0.26 -6.72 -13.62
CA ASN A 34 0.34 -6.00 -14.90
C ASN A 34 -0.85 -5.06 -15.15
N THR A 35 -1.97 -5.26 -14.44
CA THR A 35 -3.17 -4.44 -14.59
C THR A 35 -3.69 -3.99 -13.24
N MET A 36 -4.38 -2.84 -13.25
CA MET A 36 -5.03 -2.29 -12.07
C MET A 36 -6.11 -3.22 -11.52
N GLU A 37 -6.89 -3.92 -12.38
CA GLU A 37 -7.89 -4.88 -11.90
C GLU A 37 -7.27 -6.07 -11.17
N PHE A 38 -6.16 -6.61 -11.67
CA PHE A 38 -5.47 -7.70 -10.98
C PHE A 38 -4.95 -7.24 -9.63
N CYS A 39 -4.39 -6.04 -9.56
CA CYS A 39 -3.97 -5.46 -8.29
C CYS A 39 -5.16 -5.34 -7.31
N ARG A 40 -6.28 -4.77 -7.74
CA ARG A 40 -7.48 -4.61 -6.89
C ARG A 40 -8.08 -5.94 -6.44
N SER A 41 -8.00 -6.99 -7.25
CA SER A 41 -8.58 -8.29 -6.94
C SER A 41 -7.73 -9.13 -5.99
N ASN A 42 -6.42 -8.86 -5.90
CA ASN A 42 -5.47 -9.70 -5.16
C ASN A 42 -4.77 -8.98 -3.99
N CYS A 43 -4.70 -7.64 -3.99
CA CYS A 43 -4.15 -6.91 -2.86
C CYS A 43 -5.11 -6.90 -1.66
N PRO A 44 -4.59 -6.79 -0.43
CA PRO A 44 -5.42 -6.84 0.75
C PRO A 44 -6.23 -5.56 0.85
N VAL A 45 -7.44 -5.67 1.41
CA VAL A 45 -8.21 -4.52 1.83
C VAL A 45 -7.44 -3.80 2.93
N CYS A 46 -7.33 -2.48 2.80
CA CYS A 46 -6.75 -1.62 3.81
C CYS A 46 -7.52 -1.77 5.13
N ASP A 47 -6.79 -1.98 6.21
CA ASP A 47 -7.36 -1.88 7.55
C ASP A 47 -7.66 -0.40 7.83
N PRO A 48 -8.93 0.00 8.02
CA PRO A 48 -9.27 1.39 8.32
C PRO A 48 -8.76 1.83 9.69
N VAL A 49 -8.31 0.90 10.54
CA VAL A 49 -7.75 1.20 11.83
C VAL A 49 -6.25 1.45 11.70
N CYS A 50 -5.87 2.73 11.82
CA CYS A 50 -4.48 3.09 12.07
C CYS A 50 -4.06 2.49 13.41
N ARG A 51 -3.16 1.50 13.38
CA ARG A 51 -2.55 1.00 14.62
C ARG A 51 -1.85 2.18 15.31
N PRO A 52 -1.98 2.32 16.65
CA PRO A 52 -1.22 3.33 17.36
C PRO A 52 0.27 3.12 17.07
N PRO A 53 1.04 4.21 16.91
CA PRO A 53 2.48 4.07 16.76
C PRO A 53 2.98 3.25 17.95
N VAL A 54 3.58 2.09 17.65
CA VAL A 54 4.36 1.37 18.65
C VAL A 54 5.32 2.43 19.18
N GLN A 55 5.30 2.71 20.48
CA GLN A 55 6.33 3.52 21.14
C GLN A 55 7.64 2.76 20.99
N ARG A 56 8.22 2.80 19.79
CA ARG A 56 9.65 2.64 19.62
C ARG A 56 10.19 3.82 20.40
N VAL A 57 10.90 3.51 21.47
CA VAL A 57 11.75 4.47 22.16
C VAL A 57 12.38 5.36 21.08
N VAL A 58 12.11 6.66 21.17
CA VAL A 58 12.54 7.66 20.20
C VAL A 58 14.05 7.81 20.36
N GLU A 59 14.82 6.96 19.68
CA GLU A 59 16.24 7.17 19.39
C GLU A 59 16.43 7.03 17.88
N ASP A 60 15.87 7.97 17.15
CA ASP A 60 16.56 8.68 16.06
C ASP A 60 15.59 9.64 15.37
N ILE A 61 15.72 10.92 15.72
CA ILE A 61 15.03 12.04 15.11
C ILE A 61 15.73 12.32 13.76
N SER A 62 15.47 11.53 12.72
CA SER A 62 15.97 11.85 11.37
C SER A 62 15.25 11.15 10.21
N ALA A 63 13.92 11.08 10.18
CA ALA A 63 13.14 11.04 8.92
C ALA A 63 11.62 11.09 9.17
N ILE A 64 11.09 12.28 9.47
CA ILE A 64 9.69 12.58 9.15
C ILE A 64 9.70 13.68 8.11
N THR A 65 9.65 13.29 6.84
CA THR A 65 9.28 14.19 5.75
C THR A 65 8.31 13.45 4.82
N CYS A 66 7.01 13.70 5.03
CA CYS A 66 6.03 13.58 3.96
C CYS A 66 5.95 14.98 3.33
N TYR A 67 6.61 15.20 2.20
CA TYR A 67 6.41 16.42 1.43
C TYR A 67 5.21 16.24 0.49
N ASN A 68 4.33 17.26 0.49
CA ASN A 68 3.22 17.46 -0.44
C ASN A 68 3.73 17.73 -1.87
#